data_AF-A0AAD9MJA6-F1
#
_entry.id   AF-A0AAD9MJA6-F1
#
_cell.length_a   1.000
_cell.length_b   1.000
_cell.length_c   1.000
_cell.angle_alpha   90.00
_cell.angle_beta   90.00
_cell.angle_gamma   90.00
#
_symmetry.space_group_name_H-M   'P 1'
#
loop_
_entity.id
_entity.type
_entity.pdbx_description
1 polymer ?
#
loop_
_entity_poly.entity_id
_entity_poly.type
_entity_poly.pdbx_seq_one_letter_code
_entity_poly.pdbx_strand_id
1 'polypeptide(L)'
;MDYTFNFNTTPSVDAWEVTAGEPIFDVNNGATFTIKKQGDSPTIRTKFYYFFGRTEVWMKTAPGTGIISSVMTLSDDLDEVDWEFMGGNATHAETNYFGKGRQDFHNAIYYPVDGGHQAAYHNYTTVWTNSSLLYFIDDQLVRTLAPQDANGTQNYPQTPMRLSLGIWAGGDPTLPEGTRQWAGGDTDYSKGPFHMFVKSARVTDFSSGREYSYGDHSGTWQSIQVTPGNSTVQQRLLATPRPSLAQMFDSLPSGAKIGIVAGALGAAAVGLAWALLYCIRQRWRGARQAQLADAKAEEERMELARYKAAGVDPDRLVAQSEYDVQAMPRAEASRQNSYSVPGGADSEKFGAAGRETLTPMPVFRTGSSSPFVPSPLPYSDHPQQPLDFLAGSAASYSDRSPTVYGGVGGYR
;
A
#
# COMPACT_ATOMS: atom_id res chain seq x y z
N MET A 1 -19.18 7.23 13.58
CA MET A 1 -18.98 7.55 12.14
C MET A 1 -19.72 6.53 11.30
N ASP A 2 -20.40 6.90 10.21
CA ASP A 2 -20.97 5.95 9.22
C ASP A 2 -20.63 6.47 7.83
N TYR A 3 -19.78 5.75 7.10
CA TYR A 3 -19.27 6.21 5.82
C TYR A 3 -19.00 5.05 4.87
N THR A 4 -19.36 5.25 3.59
CA THR A 4 -19.07 4.31 2.50
C THR A 4 -17.94 4.86 1.63
N PHE A 5 -16.83 4.13 1.61
CA PHE A 5 -15.71 4.36 0.70
C PHE A 5 -15.99 3.66 -0.62
N ASN A 6 -16.17 4.42 -1.70
CA ASN A 6 -16.25 3.90 -3.06
C ASN A 6 -14.85 3.93 -3.66
N PHE A 7 -14.33 2.78 -4.08
CA PHE A 7 -12.97 2.66 -4.60
C PHE A 7 -12.87 2.86 -6.11
N ASN A 8 -13.89 3.48 -6.71
CA ASN A 8 -13.87 3.91 -8.12
C ASN A 8 -12.82 5.01 -8.41
N THR A 9 -12.24 5.57 -7.34
CA THR A 9 -11.15 6.54 -7.33
C THR A 9 -10.23 6.22 -6.16
N THR A 10 -9.00 6.76 -6.18
CA THR A 10 -8.08 6.62 -5.04
C THR A 10 -8.71 7.18 -3.77
N PRO A 11 -8.79 6.39 -2.68
CA PRO A 11 -9.40 6.85 -1.44
C PRO A 11 -8.55 7.94 -0.78
N SER A 12 -9.17 8.75 0.09
CA SER A 12 -8.45 9.80 0.81
C SER A 12 -7.31 9.21 1.66
N VAL A 13 -6.12 9.77 1.48
CA VAL A 13 -4.92 9.46 2.29
C VAL A 13 -5.08 9.86 3.76
N ASP A 14 -6.08 10.67 4.11
CA ASP A 14 -6.41 10.96 5.51
C ASP A 14 -7.12 9.76 6.18
N ALA A 15 -7.80 8.91 5.40
CA ALA A 15 -8.59 7.79 5.89
C ALA A 15 -7.89 6.44 5.70
N TRP A 16 -7.09 6.29 4.65
CA TRP A 16 -6.43 5.04 4.28
C TRP A 16 -4.91 5.20 4.19
N GLU A 17 -4.21 4.13 4.51
CA GLU A 17 -2.78 3.95 4.25
C GLU A 17 -2.54 2.67 3.46
N VAL A 18 -1.47 2.67 2.67
CA VAL A 18 -0.94 1.46 2.03
C VAL A 18 0.13 0.90 2.96
N THR A 19 -0.05 -0.34 3.44
CA THR A 19 0.89 -0.97 4.38
C THR A 19 1.91 -1.87 3.69
N ALA A 20 1.55 -2.44 2.54
CA ALA A 20 2.41 -3.22 1.67
C ALA A 20 1.80 -3.19 0.28
N GLY A 21 2.60 -3.04 -0.80
CA GLY A 21 2.16 -3.07 -2.20
C GLY A 21 1.06 -2.06 -2.59
N GLU A 22 1.15 -1.45 -3.77
CA GLU A 22 0.14 -0.45 -4.18
C GLU A 22 -0.99 -1.08 -5.00
N PRO A 23 -2.26 -1.04 -4.53
CA PRO A 23 -3.40 -1.39 -5.36
C PRO A 23 -3.68 -0.30 -6.40
N ILE A 24 -4.31 -0.70 -7.50
CA ILE A 24 -4.76 0.21 -8.56
C ILE A 24 -6.24 0.52 -8.34
N PHE A 25 -6.64 1.78 -8.48
CA PHE A 25 -8.04 2.21 -8.33
C PHE A 25 -8.62 2.65 -9.66
N ASP A 26 -9.75 2.08 -10.07
CA ASP A 26 -10.43 2.44 -11.30
C ASP A 26 -11.95 2.35 -11.20
N VAL A 27 -12.64 3.03 -12.12
CA VAL A 27 -14.11 3.17 -12.11
C VAL A 27 -14.87 1.86 -12.32
N ASN A 28 -14.25 0.87 -12.99
CA ASN A 28 -14.90 -0.37 -13.37
C ASN A 28 -14.76 -1.43 -12.28
N ASN A 29 -13.57 -1.57 -11.70
CA ASN A 29 -13.25 -2.66 -10.78
C ASN A 29 -13.15 -2.23 -9.31
N GLY A 30 -13.07 -0.93 -9.03
CA GLY A 30 -12.74 -0.42 -7.71
C GLY A 30 -11.24 -0.53 -7.42
N ALA A 31 -10.89 -0.97 -6.22
CA ALA A 31 -9.52 -1.29 -5.82
C ALA A 31 -9.11 -2.68 -6.32
N THR A 32 -8.03 -2.75 -7.09
CA THR A 32 -7.44 -4.00 -7.61
C THR A 32 -6.15 -4.30 -6.88
N PHE A 33 -6.15 -5.39 -6.11
CA PHE A 33 -4.99 -5.92 -5.40
C PHE A 33 -4.41 -7.07 -6.22
N THR A 34 -3.11 -7.04 -6.52
CA THR A 34 -2.50 -7.97 -7.48
C THR A 34 -1.27 -8.68 -6.92
N ILE A 35 -1.24 -10.01 -7.03
CA ILE A 35 -0.04 -10.82 -6.84
C ILE A 35 0.50 -11.22 -8.21
N LYS A 36 1.70 -10.76 -8.56
CA LYS A 36 2.39 -11.10 -9.82
C LYS A 36 3.55 -12.05 -9.58
N LYS A 37 4.17 -11.96 -8.41
CA LYS A 37 5.37 -12.72 -8.04
C LYS A 37 5.42 -12.96 -6.54
N GLN A 38 6.36 -13.81 -6.14
CA GLN A 38 6.69 -14.05 -4.75
C GLN A 38 6.96 -12.75 -4.00
N GLY A 39 6.41 -12.63 -2.79
CA GLY A 39 6.54 -11.47 -1.92
C GLY A 39 5.57 -10.31 -2.21
N ASP A 40 4.74 -10.39 -3.25
CA ASP A 40 3.65 -9.43 -3.44
C ASP A 40 2.55 -9.69 -2.39
N SER A 41 2.18 -8.66 -1.63
CA SER A 41 1.10 -8.71 -0.63
C SER A 41 0.34 -7.37 -0.51
N PRO A 42 -0.20 -6.82 -1.61
CA PRO A 42 -0.83 -5.51 -1.58
C PRO A 42 -1.95 -5.43 -0.55
N THR A 43 -1.88 -4.43 0.33
CA THR A 43 -2.73 -4.26 1.51
C THR A 43 -2.93 -2.78 1.80
N ILE A 44 -4.18 -2.40 2.05
CA ILE A 44 -4.55 -1.08 2.58
C ILE A 44 -5.22 -1.23 3.93
N ARG A 45 -5.07 -0.22 4.79
CA ARG A 45 -5.64 -0.21 6.13
C ARG A 45 -6.25 1.15 6.45
N THR A 46 -7.32 1.18 7.24
CA THR A 46 -7.87 2.43 7.77
C THR A 46 -6.91 3.05 8.78
N LYS A 47 -6.69 4.37 8.67
CA LYS A 47 -5.91 5.14 9.64
C LYS A 47 -6.66 5.40 10.96
N PHE A 48 -7.98 5.22 10.93
CA PHE A 48 -8.85 5.35 12.09
C PHE A 48 -9.29 3.97 12.57
N TYR A 49 -9.58 3.91 13.87
CA TYR A 49 -10.23 2.79 14.52
C TYR A 49 -11.73 3.05 14.59
N TYR A 50 -12.49 1.99 14.77
CA TYR A 50 -13.88 2.04 15.21
C TYR A 50 -14.04 1.10 16.41
N PHE A 51 -15.00 1.37 17.27
CA PHE A 51 -15.17 0.59 18.49
C PHE A 51 -16.58 0.05 18.62
N PHE A 52 -16.70 -1.26 18.41
CA PHE A 52 -17.94 -1.88 17.95
C PHE A 52 -18.48 -1.21 16.68
N GLY A 53 -19.27 -1.92 15.89
CA GLY A 53 -19.67 -1.37 14.62
C GLY A 53 -20.16 -2.35 13.59
N ARG A 54 -20.09 -1.87 12.36
CA ARG A 54 -20.40 -2.63 11.16
C ARG A 54 -19.36 -2.37 10.09
N THR A 55 -18.87 -3.41 9.46
CA THR A 55 -18.16 -3.34 8.18
C THR A 55 -19.01 -4.00 7.11
N GLU A 56 -19.07 -3.41 5.92
CA GLU A 56 -19.69 -4.02 4.74
C GLU A 56 -18.70 -3.89 3.58
N VAL A 57 -18.20 -5.01 3.05
CA VAL A 57 -17.17 -5.01 2.01
C VAL A 57 -17.72 -5.70 0.77
N TRP A 58 -17.84 -4.93 -0.31
CA TRP A 58 -18.25 -5.44 -1.62
C TRP A 58 -17.02 -5.84 -2.41
N MET A 59 -16.78 -7.14 -2.56
CA MET A 59 -15.57 -7.64 -3.20
C MET A 59 -15.79 -8.91 -4.03
N LYS A 60 -14.85 -9.14 -4.95
CA LYS A 60 -14.67 -10.36 -5.73
C LYS A 60 -13.24 -10.84 -5.50
N THR A 61 -13.08 -12.08 -5.06
CA THR A 61 -11.79 -12.58 -4.56
C THR A 61 -10.90 -13.07 -5.69
N ALA A 62 -9.60 -13.19 -5.40
CA ALA A 62 -8.65 -13.77 -6.36
C ALA A 62 -8.81 -15.29 -6.47
N PRO A 63 -8.68 -15.87 -7.68
CA PRO A 63 -8.48 -17.29 -7.87
C PRO A 63 -7.00 -17.67 -7.64
N GLY A 64 -6.72 -18.97 -7.64
CA GLY A 64 -5.37 -19.52 -7.61
C GLY A 64 -5.06 -20.30 -6.33
N THR A 65 -4.51 -21.51 -6.47
CA THR A 65 -4.08 -22.32 -5.33
C THR A 65 -3.09 -21.54 -4.46
N GLY A 66 -3.32 -21.51 -3.14
CA GLY A 66 -2.46 -20.83 -2.19
C GLY A 66 -2.63 -19.31 -2.14
N ILE A 67 -3.44 -18.70 -3.01
CA ILE A 67 -3.74 -17.27 -2.97
C ILE A 67 -4.87 -17.01 -2.01
N ILE A 68 -4.71 -16.03 -1.12
CA ILE A 68 -5.70 -15.66 -0.10
C ILE A 68 -6.12 -14.21 -0.33
N SER A 69 -7.43 -13.98 -0.42
CA SER A 69 -8.01 -12.64 -0.30
C SER A 69 -8.54 -12.47 1.12
N SER A 70 -8.32 -11.30 1.73
CA SER A 70 -8.57 -11.10 3.17
C SER A 70 -9.30 -9.79 3.45
N VAL A 71 -10.28 -9.86 4.35
CA VAL A 71 -10.89 -8.70 5.04
C VAL A 71 -10.67 -8.92 6.53
N MET A 72 -9.76 -8.16 7.12
CA MET A 72 -9.35 -8.32 8.51
C MET A 72 -9.64 -7.04 9.28
N THR A 73 -10.21 -7.17 10.47
CA THR A 73 -10.26 -6.06 11.42
C THR A 73 -9.43 -6.42 12.63
N LEU A 74 -8.45 -5.58 12.98
CA LEU A 74 -7.43 -5.91 13.98
C LEU A 74 -7.23 -4.74 14.96
N SER A 75 -7.20 -5.05 16.26
CA SER A 75 -6.86 -4.11 17.33
C SER A 75 -5.36 -4.07 17.61
N ASP A 76 -4.93 -3.12 18.44
CA ASP A 76 -3.54 -3.02 18.86
C ASP A 76 -3.12 -4.06 19.90
N ASP A 77 -4.08 -4.65 20.62
CA ASP A 77 -3.86 -5.81 21.48
C ASP A 77 -4.14 -7.15 20.79
N LEU A 78 -4.35 -7.14 19.46
CA LEU A 78 -4.52 -8.33 18.61
C LEU A 78 -5.84 -9.08 18.84
N ASP A 79 -6.92 -8.38 19.18
CA ASP A 79 -8.27 -8.84 18.89
C ASP A 79 -8.50 -8.72 17.37
N GLU A 80 -9.06 -9.77 16.76
CA GLU A 80 -9.08 -9.95 15.31
C GLU A 80 -10.41 -10.56 14.85
N VAL A 81 -10.90 -10.10 13.70
CA VAL A 81 -12.08 -10.65 13.01
C VAL A 81 -11.82 -10.69 11.51
N ASP A 82 -12.00 -11.88 10.94
CA ASP A 82 -11.52 -12.16 9.58
C ASP A 82 -12.60 -12.75 8.69
N TRP A 83 -12.53 -12.33 7.43
CA TRP A 83 -12.97 -13.11 6.29
C TRP A 83 -11.76 -13.50 5.46
N GLU A 84 -11.60 -14.79 5.22
CA GLU A 84 -10.53 -15.34 4.40
C GLU A 84 -11.11 -16.14 3.23
N PHE A 85 -10.53 -15.96 2.04
CA PHE A 85 -11.00 -16.59 0.82
C PHE A 85 -9.84 -17.28 0.09
N MET A 86 -9.87 -18.61 0.06
CA MET A 86 -8.86 -19.40 -0.64
C MET A 86 -9.12 -19.39 -2.14
N GLY A 87 -8.15 -18.95 -2.93
CA GLY A 87 -8.25 -18.92 -4.39
C GLY A 87 -8.38 -20.31 -5.03
N GLY A 88 -7.97 -21.36 -4.33
CA GLY A 88 -8.18 -22.76 -4.74
C GLY A 88 -9.61 -23.28 -4.52
N ASN A 89 -10.44 -22.58 -3.74
CA ASN A 89 -11.83 -22.92 -3.49
C ASN A 89 -12.70 -21.72 -3.87
N ALA A 90 -13.47 -21.81 -4.95
CA ALA A 90 -14.29 -20.69 -5.41
C ALA A 90 -15.64 -20.56 -4.68
N THR A 91 -15.96 -21.48 -3.78
CA THR A 91 -17.33 -21.72 -3.33
C THR A 91 -17.57 -21.41 -1.86
N HIS A 92 -16.51 -21.25 -1.05
CA HIS A 92 -16.65 -21.08 0.39
C HIS A 92 -15.81 -19.91 0.92
N ALA A 93 -16.44 -19.10 1.77
CA ALA A 93 -15.78 -18.08 2.57
C ALA A 93 -15.44 -18.65 3.95
N GLU A 94 -14.20 -18.47 4.43
CA GLU A 94 -13.85 -18.73 5.82
C GLU A 94 -14.16 -17.49 6.67
N THR A 95 -14.72 -17.71 7.86
CA THR A 95 -14.81 -16.72 8.93
C THR A 95 -13.93 -17.14 10.09
N ASN A 96 -13.22 -16.19 10.69
CA ASN A 96 -12.39 -16.46 11.86
C ASN A 96 -12.40 -15.29 12.84
N TYR A 97 -11.89 -15.55 14.04
CA TYR A 97 -11.68 -14.53 15.07
C TYR A 97 -10.57 -14.96 16.02
N PHE A 98 -9.82 -13.99 16.52
CA PHE A 98 -8.85 -14.18 17.60
C PHE A 98 -9.06 -13.14 18.69
N GLY A 99 -8.71 -13.49 19.92
CA GLY A 99 -8.70 -12.53 21.01
C GLY A 99 -7.32 -12.43 21.64
N LYS A 100 -6.82 -11.20 21.77
CA LYS A 100 -5.56 -10.87 22.44
C LYS A 100 -4.34 -11.61 21.86
N GLY A 101 -4.36 -11.87 20.55
CA GLY A 101 -3.33 -12.60 19.83
C GLY A 101 -3.21 -14.07 20.21
N ARG A 102 -4.18 -14.62 20.96
CA ARG A 102 -4.20 -16.04 21.29
C ARG A 102 -4.66 -16.82 20.06
N GLN A 103 -3.73 -17.56 19.50
CA GLN A 103 -3.98 -18.42 18.36
C GLN A 103 -4.83 -19.62 18.77
N ASP A 104 -6.04 -19.68 18.24
CA ASP A 104 -6.90 -20.86 18.32
C ASP A 104 -7.47 -21.14 16.93
N PHE A 105 -6.77 -22.03 16.23
CA PHE A 105 -7.03 -22.37 14.83
C PHE A 105 -8.31 -23.20 14.62
N HIS A 106 -9.04 -23.54 15.68
CA HIS A 106 -10.29 -24.30 15.59
C HIS A 106 -11.53 -23.40 15.41
N ASN A 107 -11.35 -22.08 15.43
CA ASN A 107 -12.44 -21.10 15.30
C ASN A 107 -12.88 -20.83 13.86
N ALA A 108 -12.12 -21.32 12.89
CA ALA A 108 -12.43 -21.20 11.46
C ALA A 108 -13.72 -21.95 11.11
N ILE A 109 -14.65 -21.28 10.43
CA ILE A 109 -15.87 -21.89 9.88
C ILE A 109 -16.05 -21.43 8.44
N TYR A 110 -16.39 -22.38 7.56
CA TYR A 110 -16.54 -22.18 6.13
C TYR A 110 -18.01 -22.14 5.74
N TYR A 111 -18.40 -21.14 4.94
CA TYR A 111 -19.76 -20.93 4.49
C TYR A 111 -19.85 -20.89 2.97
N PRO A 112 -20.85 -21.54 2.36
CA PRO A 112 -21.04 -21.48 0.92
C PRO A 112 -21.37 -20.05 0.47
N VAL A 113 -20.88 -19.69 -0.71
CA VAL A 113 -21.21 -18.44 -1.40
C VAL A 113 -21.95 -18.78 -2.68
N ASP A 114 -23.21 -18.38 -2.77
CA ASP A 114 -24.05 -18.67 -3.93
C ASP A 114 -23.46 -18.06 -5.20
N GLY A 115 -23.21 -18.89 -6.22
CA GLY A 115 -22.55 -18.45 -7.46
C GLY A 115 -21.02 -18.31 -7.37
N GLY A 116 -20.45 -18.41 -6.18
CA GLY A 116 -19.01 -18.41 -5.92
C GLY A 116 -18.37 -17.02 -5.85
N HIS A 117 -17.52 -16.82 -4.85
CA HIS A 117 -16.91 -15.52 -4.49
C HIS A 117 -15.85 -15.01 -5.49
N GLN A 118 -15.48 -15.83 -6.48
CA GLN A 118 -14.54 -15.48 -7.55
C GLN A 118 -15.25 -14.99 -8.82
N ALA A 119 -16.54 -15.32 -8.99
CA ALA A 119 -17.28 -15.05 -10.23
C ALA A 119 -17.99 -13.68 -10.20
N ALA A 120 -18.47 -13.25 -9.03
CA ALA A 120 -19.23 -12.02 -8.85
C ALA A 120 -18.77 -11.25 -7.61
N TYR A 121 -19.22 -10.00 -7.50
CA TYR A 121 -19.08 -9.25 -6.26
C TYR A 121 -20.14 -9.71 -5.27
N HIS A 122 -19.71 -9.99 -4.05
CA HIS A 122 -20.57 -10.30 -2.91
C HIS A 122 -20.35 -9.26 -1.81
N ASN A 123 -21.38 -9.08 -0.97
CA ASN A 123 -21.29 -8.26 0.23
C ASN A 123 -20.94 -9.11 1.44
N TYR A 124 -19.75 -8.90 2.00
CA TYR A 124 -19.33 -9.50 3.26
C TYR A 124 -19.51 -8.48 4.37
N THR A 125 -20.50 -8.72 5.22
CA THR A 125 -20.83 -7.82 6.33
C THR A 125 -20.48 -8.45 7.66
N THR A 126 -19.83 -7.68 8.51
CA THR A 126 -19.62 -8.04 9.92
C THR A 126 -20.33 -7.00 10.79
N VAL A 127 -21.18 -7.44 11.72
CA VAL A 127 -21.75 -6.59 12.77
C VAL A 127 -21.19 -7.03 14.11
N TRP A 128 -20.44 -6.14 14.75
CA TRP A 128 -19.67 -6.43 15.95
C TRP A 128 -20.14 -5.55 17.11
N THR A 129 -20.58 -6.18 18.19
CA THR A 129 -21.09 -5.52 19.40
C THR A 129 -20.47 -6.14 20.64
N ASN A 130 -20.77 -5.62 21.83
CA ASN A 130 -20.33 -6.25 23.07
C ASN A 130 -21.09 -7.55 23.40
N SER A 131 -22.18 -7.87 22.68
CA SER A 131 -23.07 -9.00 22.95
C SER A 131 -23.06 -10.05 21.83
N SER A 132 -22.60 -9.70 20.63
CA SER A 132 -22.55 -10.60 19.48
C SER A 132 -21.64 -10.09 18.38
N LEU A 133 -21.04 -11.05 17.68
CA LEU A 133 -20.33 -10.87 16.42
C LEU A 133 -21.07 -11.68 15.35
N LEU A 134 -21.62 -10.96 14.36
CA LEU A 134 -22.48 -11.50 13.32
C LEU A 134 -21.80 -11.37 11.97
N TYR A 135 -21.85 -12.42 11.17
CA TYR A 135 -21.29 -12.46 9.82
C TYR A 135 -22.41 -12.70 8.81
N PHE A 136 -22.41 -11.92 7.73
CA PHE A 136 -23.38 -12.02 6.65
C PHE A 136 -22.71 -12.11 5.29
N ILE A 137 -23.33 -12.87 4.39
CA ILE A 137 -23.01 -12.94 2.96
C ILE A 137 -24.27 -12.53 2.22
N ASP A 138 -24.22 -11.45 1.42
CA ASP A 138 -25.37 -10.92 0.68
C ASP A 138 -26.64 -10.77 1.53
N ASP A 139 -26.48 -10.13 2.69
CA ASP A 139 -27.51 -9.90 3.71
C ASP A 139 -28.06 -11.17 4.40
N GLN A 140 -27.56 -12.37 4.06
CA GLN A 140 -27.88 -13.61 4.77
C GLN A 140 -26.95 -13.80 5.96
N LEU A 141 -27.51 -13.93 7.17
CA LEU A 141 -26.75 -14.24 8.38
C LEU A 141 -26.21 -15.67 8.29
N VAL A 142 -24.88 -15.83 8.29
CA VAL A 142 -24.22 -17.14 8.20
C VAL A 142 -23.60 -17.58 9.53
N ARG A 143 -23.16 -16.64 10.36
CA ARG A 143 -22.54 -16.93 11.67
C ARG A 143 -22.99 -15.94 12.73
N THR A 144 -23.23 -16.46 13.93
CA THR A 144 -23.36 -15.69 15.17
C THR A 144 -22.37 -16.24 16.18
N LEU A 145 -21.56 -15.36 16.77
CA LEU A 145 -20.69 -15.67 17.89
C LEU A 145 -21.12 -14.80 19.08
N ALA A 146 -21.51 -15.42 20.18
CA ALA A 146 -21.71 -14.70 21.43
C ALA A 146 -20.43 -14.72 22.27
N PRO A 147 -20.16 -13.69 23.10
CA PRO A 147 -18.93 -13.60 23.89
C PRO A 147 -18.65 -14.83 24.75
N GLN A 148 -19.67 -15.41 25.38
CA GLN A 148 -19.50 -16.60 26.23
C GLN A 148 -18.97 -17.82 25.46
N ASP A 149 -19.26 -17.91 24.15
CA ASP A 149 -18.84 -19.03 23.31
C ASP A 149 -17.37 -18.87 22.85
N ALA A 150 -16.83 -17.65 22.94
CA ALA A 150 -15.45 -17.33 22.59
C ALA A 150 -14.49 -17.62 23.77
N ASN A 151 -14.40 -18.89 24.16
CA ASN A 151 -13.58 -19.36 25.28
C ASN A 151 -13.89 -18.59 26.59
N GLY A 152 -15.18 -18.52 26.96
CA GLY A 152 -15.62 -17.79 28.15
C GLY A 152 -15.30 -16.29 28.09
N THR A 153 -15.56 -15.65 26.94
CA THR A 153 -15.25 -14.24 26.64
C THR A 153 -13.78 -13.91 26.43
N GLN A 154 -12.86 -14.81 26.77
CA GLN A 154 -11.44 -14.49 26.65
C GLN A 154 -11.07 -14.16 25.21
N ASN A 155 -11.47 -15.01 24.26
CA ASN A 155 -11.15 -14.86 22.83
C ASN A 155 -12.11 -13.92 22.09
N TYR A 156 -13.09 -13.33 22.77
CA TYR A 156 -14.04 -12.45 22.10
C TYR A 156 -13.36 -11.11 21.75
N PRO A 157 -13.35 -10.70 20.46
CA PRO A 157 -12.84 -9.40 20.05
C PRO A 157 -13.64 -8.28 20.69
N GLN A 158 -12.98 -7.38 21.39
CA GLN A 158 -13.66 -6.42 22.27
C GLN A 158 -12.89 -5.11 22.46
N THR A 159 -11.90 -4.81 21.62
CA THR A 159 -11.11 -3.57 21.67
C THR A 159 -11.09 -2.90 20.30
N PRO A 160 -10.93 -1.55 20.20
CA PRO A 160 -11.06 -0.82 18.94
C PRO A 160 -10.19 -1.41 17.83
N MET A 161 -10.76 -1.56 16.64
CA MET A 161 -10.11 -2.21 15.50
C MET A 161 -9.97 -1.29 14.29
N ARG A 162 -8.97 -1.57 13.45
CA ARG A 162 -8.80 -0.98 12.11
C ARG A 162 -9.18 -2.01 11.05
N LEU A 163 -9.80 -1.57 9.97
CA LEU A 163 -10.10 -2.42 8.82
C LEU A 163 -8.89 -2.48 7.88
N SER A 164 -8.49 -3.69 7.52
CA SER A 164 -7.45 -3.99 6.53
C SER A 164 -8.06 -4.82 5.39
N LEU A 165 -7.68 -4.48 4.15
CA LEU A 165 -8.09 -5.15 2.93
C LEU A 165 -6.84 -5.52 2.17
N GLY A 166 -6.68 -6.79 1.81
CA GLY A 166 -5.48 -7.22 1.11
C GLY A 166 -5.56 -8.60 0.52
N ILE A 167 -4.54 -8.94 -0.25
CA ILE A 167 -4.32 -10.24 -0.87
C ILE A 167 -2.90 -10.69 -0.56
N TRP A 168 -2.70 -11.98 -0.30
CA TRP A 168 -1.39 -12.56 -0.02
C TRP A 168 -1.31 -14.02 -0.48
N ALA A 169 -0.10 -14.56 -0.58
CA ALA A 169 0.13 -15.94 -0.96
C ALA A 169 0.39 -16.80 0.28
N GLY A 170 -0.67 -17.39 0.86
CA GLY A 170 -0.55 -18.34 1.97
C GLY A 170 0.16 -19.65 1.56
N GLY A 171 0.12 -19.98 0.27
CA GLY A 171 0.87 -21.08 -0.34
C GLY A 171 2.32 -20.75 -0.72
N ASP A 172 2.87 -19.61 -0.28
CA ASP A 172 4.26 -19.26 -0.59
C ASP A 172 5.24 -20.30 -0.01
N PRO A 173 6.16 -20.89 -0.80
CA PRO A 173 7.09 -21.91 -0.32
C PRO A 173 7.98 -21.53 0.87
N THR A 174 8.10 -20.24 1.19
CA THR A 174 8.83 -19.73 2.37
C THR A 174 8.02 -19.80 3.66
N LEU A 175 6.71 -20.01 3.58
CA LEU A 175 5.82 -20.11 4.73
C LEU A 175 5.76 -21.53 5.31
N PRO A 176 5.37 -21.66 6.60
CA PRO A 176 5.20 -22.97 7.23
C PRO A 176 4.26 -23.88 6.45
N GLU A 177 4.56 -25.17 6.42
CA GLU A 177 3.76 -26.20 5.73
C GLU A 177 2.27 -26.14 6.12
N GLY A 178 1.96 -25.95 7.41
CA GLY A 178 0.57 -25.85 7.87
C GLY A 178 -0.19 -24.68 7.24
N THR A 179 0.46 -23.53 7.06
CA THR A 179 -0.14 -22.37 6.38
C THR A 179 -0.39 -22.66 4.91
N ARG A 180 0.57 -23.32 4.24
CA ARG A 180 0.42 -23.69 2.83
C ARG A 180 -0.70 -24.70 2.62
N GLN A 181 -0.83 -25.69 3.52
CA GLN A 181 -1.92 -26.66 3.50
C GLN A 181 -3.28 -26.01 3.74
N TRP A 182 -3.39 -25.12 4.74
CA TRP A 182 -4.61 -24.34 4.98
C TRP A 182 -4.99 -23.49 3.76
N ALA A 183 -4.01 -22.89 3.08
CA ALA A 183 -4.23 -22.11 1.85
C ALA A 183 -4.60 -22.97 0.62
N GLY A 184 -4.66 -24.30 0.76
CA GLY A 184 -5.03 -25.25 -0.28
C GLY A 184 -3.84 -25.75 -1.13
N GLY A 185 -2.60 -25.47 -0.73
CA GLY A 185 -1.37 -25.93 -1.37
C GLY A 185 -0.44 -24.81 -1.84
N ASP A 186 0.66 -25.20 -2.47
CA ASP A 186 1.69 -24.29 -2.93
C ASP A 186 1.21 -23.33 -4.04
N THR A 187 1.60 -22.06 -3.92
CA THR A 187 1.29 -21.03 -4.92
C THR A 187 2.18 -21.17 -6.15
N ASP A 188 1.55 -21.32 -7.31
CA ASP A 188 2.22 -21.28 -8.61
C ASP A 188 2.14 -19.87 -9.21
N TYR A 189 3.14 -19.03 -8.91
CA TYR A 189 3.22 -17.65 -9.39
C TYR A 189 3.23 -17.52 -10.93
N SER A 190 3.59 -18.58 -11.67
CA SER A 190 3.58 -18.55 -13.14
C SER A 190 2.16 -18.51 -13.73
N LYS A 191 1.14 -18.88 -12.94
CA LYS A 191 -0.28 -18.80 -13.31
C LYS A 191 -0.90 -17.44 -12.98
N GLY A 192 -0.13 -16.53 -12.38
CA GLY A 192 -0.55 -15.17 -12.15
C GLY A 192 -0.63 -14.33 -13.44
N PRO A 193 -0.99 -13.05 -13.34
CA PRO A 193 -1.29 -12.34 -12.11
C PRO A 193 -2.63 -12.76 -11.49
N PHE A 194 -2.69 -12.76 -10.16
CA PHE A 194 -3.91 -13.03 -9.40
C PHE A 194 -4.49 -11.71 -8.89
N HIS A 195 -5.80 -11.51 -9.04
CA HIS A 195 -6.46 -10.23 -8.77
C HIS A 195 -7.62 -10.38 -7.80
N MET A 196 -7.54 -9.66 -6.68
CA MET A 196 -8.68 -9.38 -5.80
C MET A 196 -9.22 -7.99 -6.13
N PHE A 197 -10.54 -7.85 -6.14
CA PHE A 197 -11.21 -6.59 -6.44
C PHE A 197 -12.13 -6.18 -5.30
N VAL A 198 -12.01 -4.95 -4.82
CA VAL A 198 -12.90 -4.36 -3.82
C VAL A 198 -13.58 -3.13 -4.39
N LYS A 199 -14.90 -3.18 -4.53
CA LYS A 199 -15.69 -2.08 -5.09
C LYS A 199 -15.93 -0.98 -4.06
N SER A 200 -16.30 -1.37 -2.85
CA SER A 200 -16.59 -0.44 -1.76
C SER A 200 -16.42 -1.09 -0.40
N ALA A 201 -16.14 -0.25 0.60
CA ALA A 201 -16.17 -0.63 2.00
C ALA A 201 -16.98 0.41 2.79
N ARG A 202 -18.00 -0.03 3.53
CA ARG A 202 -18.70 0.80 4.50
C ARG A 202 -18.20 0.48 5.89
N VAL A 203 -17.90 1.51 6.67
CA VAL A 203 -17.53 1.38 8.09
C VAL A 203 -18.46 2.23 8.91
N THR A 204 -19.16 1.59 9.84
CA THR A 204 -19.96 2.21 10.88
C THR A 204 -19.30 1.96 12.23
N ASP A 205 -18.96 3.03 12.92
CA ASP A 205 -18.51 3.02 14.31
C ASP A 205 -19.74 3.26 15.21
N PHE A 206 -20.03 2.29 16.08
CA PHE A 206 -21.14 2.37 17.03
C PHE A 206 -20.81 3.18 18.28
N SER A 207 -19.54 3.56 18.45
CA SER A 207 -19.16 4.56 19.43
C SER A 207 -19.39 6.00 18.92
N SER A 208 -19.10 6.97 19.78
CA SER A 208 -19.07 8.41 19.46
C SER A 208 -17.68 9.00 19.72
N GLY A 209 -16.65 8.15 19.63
CA GLY A 209 -15.28 8.48 20.00
C GLY A 209 -14.53 9.20 18.89
N ARG A 210 -13.81 10.27 19.24
CA ARG A 210 -12.76 10.83 18.39
C ARG A 210 -11.43 10.08 18.53
N GLU A 211 -11.24 9.45 19.68
CA GLU A 211 -10.02 8.79 20.13
C GLU A 211 -10.38 7.72 21.18
N TYR A 212 -9.60 6.64 21.19
CA TYR A 212 -9.72 5.55 22.14
C TYR A 212 -8.39 5.37 22.87
N SER A 213 -8.43 5.19 24.18
CA SER A 213 -7.26 4.82 24.98
C SER A 213 -7.57 3.62 25.86
N TYR A 214 -6.58 2.77 26.04
CA TYR A 214 -6.63 1.68 27.01
C TYR A 214 -6.43 2.29 28.41
N GLY A 215 -7.45 2.22 29.26
CA GLY A 215 -7.41 2.73 30.63
C GLY A 215 -6.62 1.82 31.59
N ASP A 216 -6.39 0.57 31.19
CA ASP A 216 -5.56 -0.41 31.89
C ASP A 216 -5.01 -1.46 30.90
N HIS A 217 -4.36 -2.50 31.43
CA HIS A 217 -3.76 -3.60 30.63
C HIS A 217 -4.66 -4.85 30.52
N SER A 218 -5.95 -4.76 30.86
CA SER A 218 -6.85 -5.92 30.84
C SER A 218 -7.24 -6.36 29.43
N GLY A 219 -7.21 -5.45 28.45
CA GLY A 219 -7.74 -5.67 27.11
C GLY A 219 -9.25 -5.97 27.10
N THR A 220 -9.97 -5.51 28.13
CA THR A 220 -11.44 -5.64 28.18
C THR A 220 -12.09 -4.42 27.56
N TRP A 221 -13.28 -4.57 26.99
CA TRP A 221 -13.98 -3.43 26.40
C TRP A 221 -14.30 -2.34 27.43
N GLN A 222 -14.48 -2.72 28.70
CA GLN A 222 -14.73 -1.79 29.81
C GLN A 222 -13.53 -0.90 30.12
N SER A 223 -12.30 -1.33 29.81
CA SER A 223 -11.12 -0.51 30.03
C SER A 223 -10.92 0.54 28.94
N ILE A 224 -11.63 0.44 27.83
CA ILE A 224 -11.52 1.39 26.72
C ILE A 224 -12.19 2.71 27.09
N GLN A 225 -11.37 3.75 27.22
CA GLN A 225 -11.82 5.11 27.43
C GLN A 225 -12.09 5.75 26.06
N VAL A 226 -13.35 6.12 25.84
CA VAL A 226 -13.81 6.75 24.60
C VAL A 226 -13.85 8.26 24.82
N THR A 227 -12.99 9.01 24.13
CA THR A 227 -13.05 10.48 24.19
C THR A 227 -14.16 10.98 23.25
N PRO A 228 -15.19 11.70 23.75
CA PRO A 228 -16.30 12.13 22.91
C PRO A 228 -15.89 13.08 21.79
N GLY A 229 -16.53 12.96 20.63
CA GLY A 229 -16.44 13.92 19.52
C GLY A 229 -16.28 13.25 18.16
N ASN A 230 -16.33 14.06 17.10
CA ASN A 230 -16.10 13.56 15.74
C ASN A 230 -14.61 13.34 15.50
N SER A 231 -14.23 12.18 14.97
CA SER A 231 -12.85 11.90 14.60
C SER A 231 -12.35 12.87 13.52
N THR A 232 -11.05 13.16 13.53
CA THR A 232 -10.41 14.02 12.51
C THR A 232 -10.68 13.49 11.10
N VAL A 233 -10.67 12.15 10.95
CA VAL A 233 -10.98 11.50 9.66
C VAL A 233 -12.43 11.75 9.26
N GLN A 234 -13.39 11.58 10.16
CA GLN A 234 -14.80 11.87 9.87
C GLN A 234 -14.99 13.33 9.43
N GLN A 235 -14.36 14.28 10.13
CA GLN A 235 -14.44 15.69 9.75
C GLN A 235 -13.87 15.94 8.36
N ARG A 236 -12.79 15.25 7.97
CA ARG A 236 -12.17 15.39 6.65
C ARG A 236 -12.98 14.71 5.54
N LEU A 237 -13.61 13.58 5.82
CA LEU A 237 -14.45 12.85 4.87
C LEU A 237 -15.79 13.56 4.62
N LEU A 238 -16.36 14.20 5.65
CA LEU A 238 -17.62 14.91 5.56
C LEU A 238 -17.47 16.41 5.27
N ALA A 239 -16.24 16.95 5.32
CA ALA A 239 -15.98 18.32 4.92
C ALA A 239 -16.31 18.51 3.43
N THR A 240 -16.93 19.64 3.11
CA THR A 240 -17.09 20.04 1.71
C THR A 240 -15.73 20.05 1.01
N PRO A 241 -15.61 19.47 -0.20
CA PRO A 241 -14.36 19.48 -0.95
C PRO A 241 -13.79 20.89 -1.03
N ARG A 242 -12.48 21.04 -0.85
CA ARG A 242 -11.85 22.36 -1.07
C ARG A 242 -12.15 22.79 -2.51
N PRO A 243 -12.59 24.04 -2.75
CA PRO A 243 -12.80 24.53 -4.10
C PRO A 243 -11.52 24.38 -4.93
N SER A 244 -11.66 23.97 -6.19
CA SER A 244 -10.55 23.88 -7.13
C SER A 244 -9.85 25.24 -7.28
N LEU A 245 -8.60 25.25 -7.77
CA LEU A 245 -7.89 26.52 -8.06
C LEU A 245 -8.68 27.43 -9.01
N ALA A 246 -9.44 26.85 -9.95
CA ALA A 246 -10.34 27.60 -10.83
C ALA A 246 -11.50 28.24 -10.05
N GLN A 247 -12.19 27.47 -9.20
CA GLN A 247 -13.27 27.99 -8.35
C GLN A 247 -12.76 29.03 -7.33
N MET A 248 -11.57 28.82 -6.78
CA MET A 248 -10.90 29.78 -5.92
C MET A 248 -10.59 31.07 -6.70
N PHE A 249 -10.02 30.96 -7.90
CA PHE A 249 -9.76 32.11 -8.76
C PHE A 249 -11.06 32.85 -9.11
N ASP A 250 -12.12 32.11 -9.44
CA ASP A 250 -13.44 32.68 -9.76
C ASP A 250 -14.09 33.37 -8.57
N SER A 251 -13.83 32.91 -7.35
CA SER A 251 -14.32 33.54 -6.12
C SER A 251 -13.61 34.85 -5.75
N LEU A 252 -12.49 35.17 -6.40
CA LEU A 252 -11.75 36.40 -6.11
C LEU A 252 -12.47 37.66 -6.63
N PRO A 253 -12.36 38.81 -5.93
CA PRO A 253 -12.79 40.10 -6.45
C PRO A 253 -12.11 40.44 -7.79
N SER A 254 -12.80 41.16 -8.67
CA SER A 254 -12.31 41.50 -10.01
C SER A 254 -10.91 42.14 -10.00
N GLY A 255 -10.61 42.99 -9.02
CA GLY A 255 -9.29 43.61 -8.89
C GLY A 255 -8.16 42.61 -8.60
N ALA A 256 -8.43 41.58 -7.79
CA ALA A 256 -7.46 40.53 -7.50
C ALA A 256 -7.21 39.64 -8.72
N LYS A 257 -8.26 39.30 -9.49
CA LYS A 257 -8.14 38.57 -10.76
C LYS A 257 -7.25 39.32 -11.75
N ILE A 258 -7.50 40.62 -11.92
CA ILE A 258 -6.70 41.49 -12.80
C ILE A 258 -5.24 41.52 -12.34
N GLY A 259 -5.00 41.68 -11.03
CA GLY A 259 -3.64 41.68 -10.47
C GLY A 259 -2.86 40.39 -10.75
N ILE A 260 -3.49 39.23 -10.57
CA ILE A 260 -2.87 37.93 -10.83
C ILE A 260 -2.54 37.77 -12.32
N VAL A 261 -3.50 38.08 -13.21
CA VAL A 261 -3.30 37.96 -14.67
C VAL A 261 -2.22 38.92 -15.15
N ALA A 262 -2.25 40.17 -14.71
CA ALA A 262 -1.24 41.17 -15.06
C ALA A 262 0.15 40.77 -14.56
N GLY A 263 0.25 40.24 -13.34
CA GLY A 263 1.51 39.73 -12.79
C GLY A 263 2.06 38.54 -13.59
N ALA A 264 1.20 37.58 -13.95
CA ALA A 264 1.59 36.43 -14.75
C ALA A 264 2.07 36.82 -16.16
N LEU A 265 1.35 37.74 -16.83
CA LEU A 265 1.75 38.27 -18.13
C LEU A 265 3.06 39.05 -18.06
N GLY A 266 3.26 39.84 -17.00
CA GLY A 266 4.51 40.55 -16.75
C GLY A 266 5.69 39.60 -16.57
N ALA A 267 5.53 38.56 -15.75
CA ALA A 267 6.56 37.54 -15.54
C ALA A 267 6.89 36.78 -16.83
N ALA A 268 5.87 36.41 -17.62
CA ALA A 268 6.06 35.77 -18.92
C ALA A 268 6.81 36.67 -19.91
N ALA A 269 6.47 37.96 -19.97
CA ALA A 269 7.14 38.92 -20.84
C ALA A 269 8.61 39.12 -20.44
N VAL A 270 8.91 39.18 -19.14
CA VAL A 270 10.29 39.25 -18.63
C VAL A 270 11.07 37.98 -18.99
N GLY A 271 10.46 36.80 -18.81
CA GLY A 271 11.06 35.52 -19.19
C GLY A 271 11.37 35.43 -20.70
N LEU A 272 10.44 35.86 -21.55
CA LEU A 272 10.63 35.89 -23.01
C LEU A 272 11.72 36.89 -23.43
N ALA A 273 11.74 38.08 -22.82
CA ALA A 273 12.78 39.07 -23.08
C ALA A 273 14.17 38.55 -22.67
N TRP A 274 14.25 37.86 -21.53
CA TRP A 274 15.50 37.25 -21.07
C TRP A 274 15.95 36.13 -22.00
N ALA A 275 15.05 35.25 -22.43
CA ALA A 275 15.33 34.20 -23.40
C ALA A 275 15.81 34.77 -24.75
N LEU A 276 15.17 35.84 -25.24
CA LEU A 276 15.58 36.54 -26.46
C LEU A 276 16.99 37.11 -26.32
N LEU A 277 17.29 37.80 -25.21
CA LEU A 277 18.62 38.34 -24.93
C LEU A 277 19.68 37.24 -24.82
N TYR A 278 19.31 36.10 -24.23
CA TYR A 278 20.18 34.92 -24.17
C TYR A 278 20.50 34.40 -25.57
N CYS A 279 19.49 34.22 -26.43
CA CYS A 279 19.68 33.78 -27.82
C CYS A 279 20.55 34.75 -28.63
N ILE A 280 20.33 36.07 -28.50
CA ILE A 280 21.15 37.09 -29.17
C ILE A 280 22.61 37.00 -28.69
N ARG A 281 22.84 36.89 -27.37
CA ARG A 281 24.19 36.73 -26.82
C ARG A 281 24.88 35.44 -27.26
N GLN A 282 24.14 34.34 -27.40
CA GLN A 282 24.68 33.09 -27.92
C GLN A 282 25.08 33.23 -29.39
N ARG A 283 24.22 33.84 -30.22
CA ARG A 283 24.52 34.09 -31.64
C ARG A 283 25.79 34.93 -31.82
N TRP A 284 25.97 35.97 -31.02
CA TRP A 284 27.19 36.79 -31.08
C TRP A 284 28.44 36.04 -30.62
N ARG A 285 28.34 35.18 -29.59
CA ARG A 285 29.45 34.32 -29.17
C ARG A 285 29.83 33.32 -30.26
N GLY A 286 28.85 32.68 -30.89
CA GLY A 286 29.07 31.77 -32.02
C GLY A 286 29.72 32.48 -33.22
N ALA A 287 29.27 33.69 -33.57
CA ALA A 287 29.86 34.47 -34.65
C ALA A 287 31.33 34.85 -34.38
N ARG A 288 31.69 35.20 -33.13
CA ARG A 288 33.09 35.46 -32.74
C ARG A 288 33.95 34.21 -32.79
N GLN A 289 33.42 33.06 -32.37
CA GLN A 289 34.12 31.78 -32.44
C GLN A 289 34.36 31.36 -33.89
N ALA A 290 33.38 31.56 -34.78
CA ALA A 290 33.53 31.29 -36.21
C ALA A 290 34.61 32.18 -36.85
N GLN A 291 34.62 33.49 -36.56
CA GLN A 291 35.66 34.41 -37.05
C GLN A 291 37.08 34.01 -36.60
N LEU A 292 37.23 33.59 -35.34
CA LEU A 292 38.52 33.11 -34.83
C LEU A 292 38.93 31.78 -35.46
N ALA A 293 37.97 30.88 -35.73
CA ALA A 293 38.23 29.62 -36.42
C ALA A 293 38.66 29.84 -37.88
N ASP A 294 38.00 30.76 -38.59
CA ASP A 294 38.37 31.13 -39.97
C ASP A 294 39.77 31.76 -40.00
N ALA A 295 40.08 32.67 -39.08
CA ALA A 295 41.42 33.28 -38.98
C ALA A 295 42.52 32.23 -38.69
N LYS A 296 42.23 31.27 -37.82
CA LYS A 296 43.16 30.17 -37.53
C LYS A 296 43.34 29.24 -38.73
N ALA A 297 42.26 28.94 -39.45
CA ALA A 297 42.33 28.13 -40.67
C ALA A 297 43.13 28.83 -41.79
N GLU A 298 43.02 30.17 -41.90
CA GLU A 298 43.86 30.95 -42.81
C GLU A 298 45.34 30.93 -42.39
N GLU A 299 45.63 31.04 -41.09
CA GLU A 299 46.99 30.93 -40.56
C GLU A 299 47.59 29.55 -40.82
N GLU A 300 46.88 28.47 -40.49
CA GLU A 300 47.27 27.08 -40.77
C GLU A 300 47.50 26.87 -42.28
N ARG A 301 46.66 27.46 -43.15
CA ARG A 301 46.83 27.39 -44.61
C ARG A 301 48.09 28.13 -45.08
N MET A 302 48.38 29.30 -44.50
CA MET A 302 49.60 30.07 -44.80
C MET A 302 50.86 29.37 -44.28
N GLU A 303 50.78 28.74 -43.10
CA GLU A 303 51.86 27.96 -42.50
C GLU A 303 52.17 26.72 -43.37
N LEU A 304 51.15 25.98 -43.79
CA LEU A 304 51.28 24.86 -44.73
C LEU A 304 51.90 25.29 -46.07
N ALA A 305 51.52 26.46 -46.59
CA ALA A 305 52.11 27.02 -47.81
C ALA A 305 53.60 27.40 -47.61
N ARG A 306 53.98 27.94 -46.44
CA ARG A 306 55.37 28.21 -46.09
C ARG A 306 56.20 26.92 -45.99
N TYR A 307 55.67 25.88 -45.34
CA TYR A 307 56.34 24.58 -45.26
C TYR A 307 56.58 23.97 -46.65
N LYS A 308 55.57 24.01 -47.53
CA LYS A 308 55.70 23.56 -48.93
C LYS A 308 56.73 24.37 -49.72
N ALA A 309 56.76 25.70 -49.55
CA ALA A 309 57.74 26.57 -50.22
C ALA A 309 59.18 26.36 -49.72
N ALA A 310 59.36 25.96 -48.47
CA ALA A 310 60.66 25.59 -47.89
C ALA A 310 61.13 24.18 -48.27
N GLY A 311 60.36 23.43 -49.06
CA GLY A 311 60.70 22.06 -49.48
C GLY A 311 60.59 21.02 -48.36
N VAL A 312 59.92 21.35 -47.25
CA VAL A 312 59.71 20.46 -46.11
C VAL A 312 58.33 19.83 -46.22
N ASP A 313 58.27 18.51 -46.33
CA ASP A 313 57.03 17.73 -46.35
C ASP A 313 56.45 17.66 -44.93
N PRO A 314 55.29 18.28 -44.65
CA PRO A 314 54.72 18.35 -43.31
C PRO A 314 54.27 16.97 -42.80
N ASP A 315 53.99 16.00 -43.67
CA ASP A 315 53.61 14.63 -43.27
C ASP A 315 54.82 13.79 -42.81
N ARG A 316 56.06 14.24 -43.09
CA ARG A 316 57.28 13.56 -42.61
C ARG A 316 57.60 13.81 -41.13
N LEU A 317 56.99 14.81 -40.50
CA LEU A 317 57.21 15.12 -39.08
C LEU A 317 56.28 14.32 -38.14
N VAL A 318 55.19 13.75 -38.67
CA VAL A 318 54.30 12.87 -37.89
C VAL A 318 54.90 11.46 -37.72
N ALA A 319 55.85 11.06 -38.56
CA ALA A 319 56.50 9.75 -38.49
C ALA A 319 57.60 9.62 -37.42
N GLN A 320 57.89 10.68 -36.64
CA GLN A 320 59.00 10.68 -35.67
C GLN A 320 58.60 10.99 -34.22
N SER A 321 57.34 10.78 -33.86
CA SER A 321 56.93 10.74 -32.44
C SER A 321 55.99 9.57 -32.18
N GLU A 322 56.47 8.36 -32.49
CA GLU A 322 55.97 7.16 -31.82
C GLU A 322 56.40 7.27 -30.35
N TYR A 323 55.43 7.51 -29.47
CA TYR A 323 55.59 7.55 -28.03
C TYR A 323 56.12 6.19 -27.54
N ASP A 324 57.40 6.09 -27.22
CA ASP A 324 57.98 4.93 -26.55
C ASP A 324 57.59 4.94 -25.06
N VAL A 325 56.71 4.02 -24.67
CA VAL A 325 56.15 3.91 -23.31
C VAL A 325 57.05 3.07 -22.37
N GLN A 326 58.26 2.67 -22.77
CA GLN A 326 59.12 1.79 -21.96
C GLN A 326 60.39 2.42 -21.34
N ALA A 327 60.66 3.71 -21.52
CA ALA A 327 61.81 4.36 -20.90
C ALA A 327 61.40 5.43 -19.85
N MET A 328 61.04 4.98 -18.64
CA MET A 328 60.98 5.87 -17.46
C MET A 328 62.02 5.47 -16.40
N PRO A 329 62.96 6.36 -16.04
CA PRO A 329 63.52 6.41 -14.70
C PRO A 329 62.59 7.20 -13.78
N ARG A 330 62.32 6.64 -12.60
CA ARG A 330 61.70 7.35 -11.46
C ARG A 330 62.52 8.60 -11.08
N ALA A 331 61.90 9.78 -11.06
CA ALA A 331 62.14 10.83 -10.06
C ALA A 331 61.17 12.01 -10.24
N GLU A 332 60.89 12.69 -9.12
CA GLU A 332 59.89 13.74 -8.89
C GLU A 332 60.06 15.01 -9.74
N ALA A 333 58.95 15.66 -10.10
CA ALA A 333 58.66 17.07 -9.79
C ALA A 333 57.45 17.62 -10.58
N SER A 334 56.56 18.30 -9.85
CA SER A 334 55.77 19.47 -10.29
C SER A 334 54.80 19.29 -11.48
N ARG A 335 53.53 19.01 -11.16
CA ARG A 335 52.39 19.20 -12.07
C ARG A 335 51.89 20.65 -12.00
N GLN A 336 52.11 21.44 -13.05
CA GLN A 336 51.31 22.62 -13.35
C GLN A 336 50.63 22.45 -14.71
N ASN A 337 49.33 22.74 -14.71
CA ASN A 337 48.42 22.97 -15.84
C ASN A 337 47.96 21.79 -16.71
N SER A 338 46.80 21.23 -16.32
CA SER A 338 45.85 20.62 -17.26
C SER A 338 44.51 21.37 -17.17
N TYR A 339 43.86 21.52 -18.33
CA TYR A 339 42.63 22.26 -18.58
C TYR A 339 41.44 21.74 -17.75
N SER A 340 40.63 22.67 -17.21
CA SER A 340 39.41 22.40 -16.44
C SER A 340 38.13 22.65 -17.27
N VAL A 341 37.17 21.73 -17.14
CA VAL A 341 35.77 21.86 -17.60
C VAL A 341 34.94 22.45 -16.43
N PRO A 342 34.05 23.43 -16.63
CA PRO A 342 33.31 24.01 -15.52
C PRO A 342 32.10 23.13 -15.13
N GLY A 343 32.17 22.51 -13.95
CA GLY A 343 31.01 22.01 -13.21
C GLY A 343 30.56 23.05 -12.19
N GLY A 344 29.24 23.23 -12.09
CA GLY A 344 28.57 24.18 -11.19
C GLY A 344 28.82 23.89 -9.71
N ALA A 345 28.71 24.95 -8.93
CA ALA A 345 29.27 25.13 -7.61
C ALA A 345 28.49 24.48 -6.46
N ASP A 346 29.21 23.75 -5.61
CA ASP A 346 28.95 23.69 -4.18
C ASP A 346 30.07 24.47 -3.47
N SER A 347 29.69 25.39 -2.59
CA SER A 347 30.60 26.09 -1.70
C SER A 347 30.10 25.96 -0.27
N GLU A 348 30.79 25.17 0.54
CA GLU A 348 30.80 25.34 1.99
C GLU A 348 31.79 26.43 2.39
N LYS A 349 31.41 27.25 3.37
CA LYS A 349 32.32 28.10 4.15
C LYS A 349 32.27 27.66 5.61
N PHE A 350 33.47 27.38 6.13
CA PHE A 350 33.99 27.61 7.48
C PHE A 350 33.18 27.15 8.71
N GLY A 351 33.84 26.30 9.50
CA GLY A 351 33.38 25.87 10.81
C GLY A 351 33.82 26.74 11.99
N ALA A 352 33.28 26.32 13.14
CA ALA A 352 33.86 26.23 14.49
C ALA A 352 33.11 27.04 15.57
N ALA A 353 32.36 26.32 16.43
CA ALA A 353 32.38 26.41 17.89
C ALA A 353 31.23 25.58 18.50
N GLY A 354 31.47 24.95 19.65
CA GLY A 354 30.41 24.44 20.54
C GLY A 354 30.36 22.93 20.66
N ARG A 355 31.19 22.38 21.53
CA ARG A 355 31.16 20.99 21.97
C ARG A 355 30.23 20.92 23.19
N GLU A 356 29.09 20.23 23.09
CA GLU A 356 28.40 19.68 24.26
C GLU A 356 27.42 18.55 23.91
N THR A 357 27.64 17.42 24.59
CA THR A 357 26.68 16.39 25.01
C THR A 357 26.15 15.31 24.04
N LEU A 358 26.19 14.09 24.60
CA LEU A 358 25.28 12.94 24.48
C LEU A 358 25.71 11.73 23.63
N THR A 359 25.78 10.63 24.37
CA THR A 359 25.92 9.21 24.05
C THR A 359 25.03 8.69 22.92
N PRO A 360 25.46 7.68 22.15
CA PRO A 360 24.71 7.16 21.01
C PRO A 360 23.62 6.16 21.42
N MET A 361 22.38 6.42 20.97
CA MET A 361 21.27 5.46 20.91
C MET A 361 21.27 4.75 19.53
N PRO A 362 20.79 3.49 19.44
CA PRO A 362 20.93 2.67 18.26
C PRO A 362 19.91 3.03 17.15
N VAL A 363 20.38 2.87 15.92
CA VAL A 363 19.66 3.13 14.66
C VAL A 363 18.53 2.11 14.47
N PHE A 364 17.28 2.59 14.42
CA PHE A 364 16.12 1.81 14.01
C PHE A 364 16.20 1.50 12.51
N ARG A 365 16.24 0.22 12.15
CA ARG A 365 16.02 -0.28 10.79
C ARG A 365 14.52 -0.22 10.48
N THR A 366 14.18 0.40 9.36
CA THR A 366 12.89 0.29 8.68
C THR A 366 12.70 -1.14 8.15
N GLY A 367 11.73 -1.87 8.69
CA GLY A 367 11.28 -3.17 8.20
C GLY A 367 9.88 -3.07 7.60
N SER A 368 9.70 -3.58 6.39
CA SER A 368 8.41 -3.85 5.76
C SER A 368 7.63 -4.86 6.61
N SER A 369 6.46 -4.45 7.14
CA SER A 369 5.57 -5.31 7.90
C SER A 369 4.62 -6.06 6.97
N SER A 370 4.90 -7.34 6.70
CA SER A 370 3.87 -8.35 6.40
C SER A 370 3.02 -8.61 7.66
N PRO A 371 1.78 -9.10 7.53
CA PRO A 371 1.06 -9.66 8.68
C PRO A 371 1.93 -10.75 9.35
N PHE A 372 1.91 -10.73 10.67
CA PHE A 372 2.83 -11.44 11.55
C PHE A 372 2.59 -12.95 11.46
N VAL A 373 3.61 -13.72 11.05
CA VAL A 373 3.64 -15.19 11.15
C VAL A 373 4.74 -15.57 12.14
N PRO A 374 4.43 -16.15 13.33
CA PRO A 374 5.45 -16.73 14.18
C PRO A 374 5.45 -18.28 14.15
N SER A 375 6.66 -18.82 14.24
CA SER A 375 7.06 -20.22 14.14
C SER A 375 6.37 -21.18 15.13
N PRO A 376 6.11 -22.45 14.75
CA PRO A 376 5.54 -23.44 15.67
C PRO A 376 6.60 -24.03 16.63
N LEU A 377 6.24 -24.13 17.91
CA LEU A 377 6.86 -25.05 18.88
C LEU A 377 6.29 -26.48 18.67
N PRO A 378 7.02 -27.54 19.09
CA PRO A 378 6.80 -28.89 18.57
C PRO A 378 5.46 -29.51 19.04
N TYR A 379 4.75 -30.07 18.06
CA TYR A 379 3.51 -30.82 18.22
C TYR A 379 3.75 -32.16 18.93
N SER A 380 2.92 -32.48 19.93
CA SER A 380 2.88 -33.80 20.58
C SER A 380 1.92 -34.73 19.85
N ASP A 381 2.43 -35.85 19.35
CA ASP A 381 1.70 -36.89 18.62
C ASP A 381 0.53 -37.49 19.41
N HIS A 382 -0.68 -37.36 18.85
CA HIS A 382 -1.74 -38.35 18.99
C HIS A 382 -2.44 -38.57 17.63
N PRO A 383 -2.64 -39.83 17.19
CA PRO A 383 -3.06 -40.11 15.82
C PRO A 383 -4.56 -39.82 15.61
N GLN A 384 -4.85 -38.99 14.60
CA GLN A 384 -6.19 -38.82 14.03
C GLN A 384 -6.51 -40.00 13.08
N GLN A 385 -7.74 -40.52 13.17
CA GLN A 385 -8.28 -41.46 12.18
C GLN A 385 -8.81 -40.72 10.94
N PRO A 386 -8.71 -41.31 9.73
CA PRO A 386 -9.12 -40.64 8.49
C PRO A 386 -10.65 -40.58 8.34
N LEU A 387 -11.15 -39.43 7.88
CA LEU A 387 -12.53 -39.23 7.44
C LEU A 387 -12.65 -39.62 5.96
N ASP A 388 -13.32 -40.74 5.69
CA ASP A 388 -13.71 -41.15 4.34
C ASP A 388 -14.97 -40.38 3.89
N PHE A 389 -14.85 -39.71 2.75
CA PHE A 389 -15.97 -39.15 2.00
C PHE A 389 -16.77 -40.26 1.33
N LEU A 390 -18.05 -40.42 1.70
CA LEU A 390 -18.99 -41.24 0.93
C LEU A 390 -20.12 -40.38 0.35
N ALA A 391 -20.18 -40.41 -0.98
CA ALA A 391 -21.25 -39.89 -1.81
C ALA A 391 -22.58 -40.62 -1.52
N GLY A 392 -23.68 -39.86 -1.61
CA GLY A 392 -25.00 -40.29 -1.17
C GLY A 392 -25.70 -41.35 -2.02
N SER A 393 -26.76 -41.92 -1.43
CA SER A 393 -27.89 -42.47 -2.16
C SER A 393 -29.18 -42.09 -1.43
N ALA A 394 -30.17 -41.70 -2.23
CA ALA A 394 -31.46 -41.17 -1.80
C ALA A 394 -32.38 -42.23 -1.18
N ALA A 395 -33.16 -41.83 -0.15
CA ALA A 395 -34.39 -42.52 0.22
C ALA A 395 -35.41 -41.56 0.86
N SER A 396 -36.48 -41.33 0.10
CA SER A 396 -37.87 -41.01 0.46
C SER A 396 -38.21 -40.48 1.86
N TYR A 397 -38.76 -39.26 1.84
CA TYR A 397 -39.49 -38.58 2.91
C TYR A 397 -40.89 -39.21 3.11
N SER A 398 -41.25 -39.56 4.33
CA SER A 398 -42.65 -39.78 4.74
C SER A 398 -42.95 -39.04 6.05
N ASP A 399 -43.56 -37.87 5.87
CA ASP A 399 -44.58 -37.21 6.67
C ASP A 399 -44.90 -37.76 8.08
N ARG A 400 -44.59 -36.98 9.12
CA ARG A 400 -45.46 -36.80 10.30
C ARG A 400 -45.29 -35.40 10.89
N SER A 401 -46.34 -34.60 10.73
CA SER A 401 -46.56 -33.33 11.43
C SER A 401 -46.89 -33.54 12.93
N PRO A 402 -46.70 -32.51 13.79
CA PRO A 402 -46.68 -32.64 15.24
C PRO A 402 -48.04 -32.34 15.90
N THR A 403 -48.31 -33.03 17.01
CA THR A 403 -49.48 -32.81 17.87
C THR A 403 -49.28 -31.55 18.72
N VAL A 404 -50.16 -30.57 18.50
CA VAL A 404 -50.38 -29.40 19.36
C VAL A 404 -51.43 -29.77 20.41
N TYR A 405 -51.17 -29.46 21.70
CA TYR A 405 -52.23 -29.25 22.68
C TYR A 405 -51.87 -28.04 23.55
N GLY A 406 -52.58 -26.93 23.31
CA GLY A 406 -52.76 -25.85 24.27
C GLY A 406 -53.93 -26.18 25.21
N GLY A 407 -53.83 -25.76 26.47
CA GLY A 407 -54.88 -25.91 27.47
C GLY A 407 -55.80 -24.69 27.58
N VAL A 408 -56.95 -24.87 28.23
CA VAL A 408 -57.63 -23.90 29.14
C VAL A 408 -58.55 -24.72 30.07
N GLY A 409 -58.65 -24.33 31.34
CA GLY A 409 -59.33 -25.07 32.40
C GLY A 409 -60.84 -24.85 32.56
N GLY A 410 -61.38 -25.43 33.64
CA GLY A 410 -62.71 -25.18 34.16
C GLY A 410 -63.11 -26.09 35.34
N TYR A 411 -63.52 -25.44 36.42
CA TYR A 411 -64.39 -25.87 37.53
C TYR A 411 -63.82 -26.48 38.83
N ARG A 412 -64.20 -25.74 39.89
CA ARG A 412 -64.24 -25.96 41.35
C ARG A 412 -62.99 -25.65 42.17
#